data_AF-A0A848VN23-F1
#
_entry.id   AF-A0A848VN23-F1
#
_cell.length_a   1.000
_cell.length_b   1.000
_cell.length_c   1.000
_cell.angle_alpha   90.00
_cell.angle_beta   90.00
_cell.angle_gamma   90.00
#
_symmetry.space_group_name_H-M   'P 1'
#
loop_
_entity.id
_entity.type
_entity.pdbx_description
1 polymer ?
#
loop_
_entity_poly.entity_id
_entity_poly.type
_entity_poly.pdbx_seq_one_letter_code
_entity_poly.pdbx_strand_id
1 'polypeptide(L)'
;MSCVLWGFPNPPQATKRVLSALLLLVLSTGSAFAQYALQYGAAVAVAGDDVIVGEGRNLLVPGTAFVYSPDADGAYHLTAQMSPGDGGEDGFGRSMDGSGDTVVIGAPAAGAVYV
;
A
#
# COMPACT_ATOMS: atom_id res chain seq x y z
N MET A 1 4.61 44.04 50.06
CA MET A 1 4.88 43.49 48.72
C MET A 1 4.50 42.03 48.75
N SER A 2 3.38 41.64 48.15
CA SER A 2 3.03 40.22 47.98
C SER A 2 2.26 40.10 46.67
N CYS A 3 2.90 39.48 45.68
CA CYS A 3 2.41 39.30 44.33
C CYS A 3 1.63 37.97 44.28
N VAL A 4 0.32 38.03 44.06
CA VAL A 4 -0.50 36.83 43.88
C VAL A 4 -0.46 36.46 42.40
N LEU A 5 -0.02 35.23 42.15
CA LEU A 5 0.21 34.64 40.83
C LEU A 5 -0.86 33.57 40.57
N TRP A 6 -1.41 33.62 39.35
CA TRP A 6 -2.11 32.59 38.57
C TRP A 6 -3.63 32.37 38.66
N GLY A 7 -4.19 32.27 37.44
CA GLY A 7 -5.44 31.59 37.13
C GLY A 7 -5.89 31.83 35.68
N PHE A 8 -5.19 31.27 34.68
CA PHE A 8 -5.78 31.18 33.33
C PHE A 8 -6.86 30.07 33.35
N PRO A 9 -8.08 30.33 32.84
CA PRO A 9 -9.12 29.31 32.82
C PRO A 9 -8.76 28.17 31.85
N ASN A 10 -8.88 26.93 32.35
CA ASN A 10 -8.78 25.72 31.53
C ASN A 10 -9.87 25.71 30.45
N PRO A 11 -9.53 25.51 29.16
CA PRO A 11 -10.57 25.38 28.13
C PRO A 11 -11.39 24.10 28.37
N PRO A 12 -12.70 24.12 28.06
CA PRO A 12 -13.62 23.03 28.35
C PRO A 12 -13.19 21.72 27.66
N GLN A 13 -13.21 20.62 28.43
CA GLN A 13 -12.82 19.26 28.02
C GLN A 13 -13.57 18.74 26.77
N ALA A 14 -14.72 19.35 26.43
CA ALA A 14 -15.51 19.05 25.23
C ALA A 14 -14.72 19.34 23.93
N THR A 15 -13.93 20.41 23.90
CA THR A 15 -13.19 20.82 22.69
C THR A 15 -12.07 19.84 22.36
N LYS A 16 -11.39 19.28 23.37
CA LYS A 16 -10.35 18.25 23.18
C LYS A 16 -10.91 16.96 22.59
N ARG A 17 -12.11 16.53 23.03
CA ARG A 17 -12.75 15.30 22.55
C ARG A 17 -13.23 15.41 21.11
N VAL A 18 -13.75 16.57 20.72
CA VAL A 18 -14.20 16.83 19.34
C VAL A 18 -13.00 16.88 18.38
N LEU A 19 -11.89 17.51 18.77
CA LEU A 19 -10.66 17.52 17.96
C LEU A 19 -10.04 16.11 17.81
N SER A 20 -10.02 15.29 18.86
CA SER A 20 -9.52 13.91 18.78
C SER A 20 -10.41 13.02 17.89
N ALA A 21 -11.74 13.20 17.94
CA ALA A 21 -12.67 12.46 17.09
C ALA A 21 -12.55 12.85 15.61
N LEU A 22 -12.36 14.14 15.32
CA LEU A 22 -12.11 14.65 13.96
C LEU A 22 -10.77 14.16 13.39
N LEU A 23 -9.72 14.10 14.23
CA LEU A 23 -8.42 13.58 13.82
C LEU A 23 -8.51 12.08 13.49
N LEU A 24 -9.18 11.27 14.32
CA LEU A 24 -9.38 9.85 14.06
C LEU A 24 -10.22 9.58 12.80
N LEU A 25 -11.19 10.44 12.49
CA LEU A 25 -12.01 10.33 11.28
C LEU A 25 -11.20 10.59 10.00
N VAL A 26 -10.28 11.57 10.02
CA VAL A 26 -9.37 11.87 8.90
C VAL A 26 -8.32 10.76 8.72
N LEU A 27 -7.92 10.07 9.79
CA LEU A 27 -7.05 8.88 9.70
C LEU A 27 -7.79 7.62 9.21
N SER A 28 -9.13 7.58 9.25
CA SER A 28 -9.93 6.43 8.76
C SER A 28 -10.32 6.50 7.29
N THR A 29 -10.13 7.64 6.62
CA THR A 29 -10.23 7.69 5.16
C THR A 29 -8.92 7.17 4.57
N GLY A 30 -8.70 5.85 4.69
CA GLY A 30 -7.76 5.17 3.83
C GLY A 30 -8.05 5.61 2.40
N SER A 31 -7.04 6.17 1.73
CA SER A 31 -7.21 6.79 0.43
C SER A 31 -7.75 5.76 -0.57
N ALA A 32 -9.06 5.75 -0.79
CA ALA A 32 -9.69 5.00 -1.88
C ALA A 32 -9.48 5.75 -3.21
N PHE A 33 -8.24 6.14 -3.48
CA PHE A 33 -7.83 6.70 -4.76
C PHE A 33 -6.96 5.66 -5.45
N ALA A 34 -7.59 4.69 -6.11
CA ALA A 34 -7.16 4.09 -7.38
C ALA A 34 -7.80 2.71 -7.56
N GLN A 35 -9.03 2.63 -8.08
CA GLN A 35 -9.58 1.33 -8.46
C GLN A 35 -10.47 1.34 -9.69
N TYR A 36 -10.17 2.20 -10.67
CA TYR A 36 -10.89 2.19 -11.95
C TYR A 36 -10.06 1.96 -13.22
N ALA A 37 -8.73 1.83 -13.16
CA ALA A 37 -7.94 1.61 -14.38
C ALA A 37 -6.79 0.61 -14.27
N LEU A 38 -6.43 0.19 -13.05
CA LEU A 38 -5.16 -0.49 -12.79
C LEU A 38 -5.34 -2.02 -12.58
N GLN A 39 -6.54 -2.48 -12.18
CA GLN A 39 -6.81 -3.88 -11.87
C GLN A 39 -5.79 -4.51 -10.91
N TYR A 40 -5.42 -3.76 -9.88
CA TYR A 40 -4.72 -4.30 -8.72
C TYR A 40 -5.41 -5.59 -8.23
N GLY A 41 -4.64 -6.66 -8.04
CA GLY A 41 -5.18 -7.98 -7.70
C GLY A 41 -5.61 -8.81 -8.90
N ALA A 42 -5.24 -8.42 -10.14
CA ALA A 42 -5.47 -9.24 -11.34
C ALA A 42 -4.72 -10.58 -11.29
N ALA A 43 -3.59 -10.62 -10.59
CA ALA A 43 -2.84 -11.83 -10.27
C ALA A 43 -2.30 -11.72 -8.84
N VAL A 44 -2.19 -12.87 -8.17
CA VAL A 44 -1.64 -12.99 -6.81
C VAL A 44 -0.76 -14.24 -6.76
N ALA A 45 0.40 -14.14 -6.14
CA ALA A 45 1.30 -15.26 -5.90
C ALA A 45 1.84 -15.19 -4.46
N VAL A 46 2.29 -16.35 -3.95
CA VAL A 46 2.95 -16.45 -2.64
C VAL A 46 4.33 -17.03 -2.84
N ALA A 47 5.35 -16.33 -2.35
CA ALA A 47 6.74 -16.79 -2.35
C ALA A 47 7.27 -16.67 -0.92
N GLY A 48 7.56 -17.81 -0.29
CA GLY A 48 7.91 -17.87 1.12
C GLY A 48 6.75 -17.36 1.97
N ASP A 49 7.01 -16.34 2.77
CA ASP A 49 6.01 -15.65 3.57
C ASP A 49 5.45 -14.40 2.87
N ASP A 50 5.96 -14.03 1.70
CA ASP A 50 5.53 -12.84 0.99
C ASP A 50 4.32 -13.10 0.09
N VAL A 51 3.39 -12.15 0.08
CA VAL A 51 2.25 -12.10 -0.84
C VAL A 51 2.53 -11.03 -1.88
N ILE A 52 2.56 -11.44 -3.15
CA ILE A 52 2.80 -10.55 -4.28
C ILE A 52 1.49 -10.33 -5.02
N VAL A 53 1.12 -9.06 -5.20
CA VAL A 53 -0.13 -8.65 -5.86
C VAL A 53 0.19 -7.85 -7.11
N GLY A 54 -0.35 -8.29 -8.25
CA GLY A 54 -0.03 -7.73 -9.56
C GLY A 54 -1.05 -6.71 -10.07
N GLU A 55 -0.53 -5.75 -10.81
CA GLU A 55 -1.24 -4.70 -11.56
C GLU A 55 -0.88 -4.77 -13.06
N GLY A 56 -0.91 -5.98 -13.65
CA GLY A 56 -0.44 -6.17 -15.03
C GLY A 56 -1.46 -5.96 -16.14
N ARG A 57 -2.66 -5.45 -15.83
CA ARG A 57 -3.71 -5.22 -16.85
C ARG A 57 -3.93 -3.75 -17.16
N ASN A 58 -2.96 -2.93 -16.81
CA ASN A 58 -2.87 -1.55 -17.25
C ASN A 58 -2.54 -1.48 -18.76
N LEU A 59 -3.16 -0.54 -19.46
CA LEU A 59 -2.93 -0.27 -20.89
C LEU A 59 -2.29 1.10 -21.14
N LEU A 60 -1.97 1.85 -20.10
CA LEU A 60 -1.50 3.24 -20.18
C LEU A 60 -0.22 3.49 -19.37
N VAL A 61 0.09 2.63 -18.39
CA VAL A 61 1.34 2.68 -17.63
C VAL A 61 1.93 1.27 -17.46
N PRO A 62 3.24 1.15 -17.16
CA PRO A 62 3.88 -0.12 -16.87
C PRO A 62 3.18 -0.87 -15.75
N GLY A 63 3.16 -2.19 -15.86
CA GLY A 63 2.63 -3.03 -14.81
C GLY A 63 3.47 -2.90 -13.53
N THR A 64 2.83 -3.02 -12.39
CA THR A 64 3.50 -3.00 -11.07
C THR A 64 3.13 -4.24 -10.29
N ALA A 65 4.08 -4.82 -9.56
CA ALA A 65 3.82 -5.86 -8.57
C ALA A 65 4.14 -5.33 -7.17
N PHE A 66 3.22 -5.55 -6.24
CA PHE A 66 3.28 -5.06 -4.87
C PHE A 66 3.60 -6.23 -3.96
N VAL A 67 4.64 -6.11 -3.14
CA VAL A 67 5.08 -7.16 -2.22
C VAL A 67 4.61 -6.83 -0.81
N TYR A 68 3.92 -7.76 -0.20
CA TYR A 68 3.46 -7.69 1.17
C TYR A 68 4.15 -8.74 2.01
N SER A 69 4.76 -8.32 3.10
CA SER A 69 5.43 -9.22 4.05
C SER A 69 4.73 -9.14 5.41
N PRO A 70 4.62 -10.25 6.15
CA PRO A 70 4.07 -10.25 7.50
C PRO A 70 5.05 -9.58 8.48
N ASP A 71 4.51 -8.83 9.43
CA ASP A 71 5.25 -8.41 10.61
C ASP A 71 5.30 -9.54 11.67
N ALA A 72 5.90 -9.23 12.83
CA ALA A 72 6.03 -10.18 13.93
C ALA A 72 4.69 -10.64 14.52
N ASP A 73 3.62 -9.87 14.33
CA ASP A 73 2.26 -10.18 14.78
C ASP A 73 1.43 -10.88 13.68
N GLY A 74 2.03 -11.12 12.51
CA GLY A 74 1.41 -11.78 11.35
C GLY A 74 0.57 -10.85 10.47
N ALA A 75 0.62 -9.53 10.69
CA ALA A 75 -0.08 -8.57 9.85
C ALA A 75 0.77 -8.25 8.60
N TYR A 76 0.15 -8.28 7.43
CA TYR A 76 0.84 -8.03 6.16
C TYR A 76 0.91 -6.54 5.84
N HIS A 77 2.11 -6.08 5.48
CA HIS A 77 2.38 -4.69 5.12
C HIS A 77 3.09 -4.61 3.78
N LEU A 78 2.83 -3.55 3.01
CA LEU A 78 3.54 -3.30 1.76
C LEU A 78 5.02 -3.01 2.06
N THR A 79 5.91 -3.90 1.61
CA THR A 79 7.35 -3.80 1.83
C THR A 79 8.12 -3.40 0.59
N ALA A 80 7.61 -3.74 -0.60
CA ALA A 80 8.23 -3.35 -1.86
C ALA A 80 7.23 -3.16 -3.01
N GLN A 81 7.68 -2.44 -4.04
CA GLN A 81 7.02 -2.36 -5.33
C GLN A 81 8.05 -2.68 -6.41
N MET A 82 7.68 -3.56 -7.32
CA MET A 82 8.49 -3.98 -8.44
C MET A 82 7.85 -3.48 -9.72
N SER A 83 8.64 -2.84 -10.56
CA SER A 83 8.24 -2.43 -11.90
C SER A 83 9.37 -2.74 -12.87
N PRO A 84 9.03 -3.00 -14.13
CA PRO A 84 9.99 -3.25 -15.19
C PRO A 84 10.75 -1.94 -15.49
N GLY A 85 12.07 -1.98 -15.39
CA GLY A 85 12.92 -0.78 -15.48
C GLY A 85 13.01 -0.13 -16.87
N ASP A 86 12.46 -0.78 -17.90
CA ASP A 86 12.41 -0.28 -19.28
C ASP A 86 11.22 0.66 -19.55
N GLY A 87 10.29 0.79 -18.59
CA GLY A 87 9.24 1.81 -18.61
C GLY A 87 8.15 1.60 -19.68
N GLY A 88 8.01 0.39 -20.22
CA GLY A 88 7.05 0.05 -21.27
C GLY A 88 5.68 -0.42 -20.76
N GLU A 89 4.66 -0.33 -21.62
CA GLU A 89 3.36 -1.00 -21.45
C GLU A 89 3.51 -2.52 -21.68
N ASP A 90 4.20 -3.19 -20.76
CA ASP A 90 4.67 -4.57 -20.94
C ASP A 90 3.73 -5.63 -20.34
N GLY A 91 2.78 -5.19 -19.51
CA GLY A 91 1.86 -6.05 -18.78
C GLY A 91 2.53 -6.79 -17.62
N PHE A 92 3.60 -6.25 -17.04
CA PHE A 92 4.26 -6.82 -15.87
C PHE A 92 3.28 -7.09 -14.71
N GLY A 93 3.32 -8.28 -14.12
CA GLY A 93 2.41 -8.65 -13.04
C GLY A 93 1.03 -9.12 -13.53
N ARG A 94 0.88 -9.47 -14.82
CA ARG A 94 -0.38 -10.00 -15.37
C ARG A 94 -0.59 -11.48 -15.08
N SER A 95 0.50 -12.21 -14.90
CA SER A 95 0.53 -13.61 -14.45
C SER A 95 1.72 -13.77 -13.52
N MET A 96 1.54 -14.48 -12.41
CA MET A 96 2.61 -14.69 -11.44
C MET A 96 2.49 -16.08 -10.84
N ASP A 97 3.63 -16.64 -10.43
CA ASP A 97 3.69 -17.87 -9.64
C ASP A 97 4.88 -17.79 -8.68
N GLY A 98 4.78 -18.44 -7.53
CA GLY A 98 5.80 -18.37 -6.48
C GLY A 98 6.19 -19.76 -5.96
N SER A 99 7.47 -19.93 -5.68
CA SER A 99 8.02 -21.18 -5.14
C SER A 99 9.23 -20.89 -4.26
N GLY A 100 9.14 -21.22 -2.97
CA GLY A 100 10.15 -20.81 -1.99
C GLY A 100 10.31 -19.29 -2.03
N ASP A 101 11.53 -18.78 -1.97
CA ASP A 101 11.81 -17.33 -1.97
C ASP A 101 11.86 -16.73 -3.39
N THR A 102 11.36 -17.46 -4.40
CA THR A 102 11.39 -17.04 -5.80
C THR A 102 9.97 -16.78 -6.30
N VAL A 103 9.78 -15.65 -6.98
CA VAL A 103 8.55 -15.33 -7.70
C VAL A 103 8.87 -15.14 -9.17
N VAL A 104 8.05 -15.73 -10.03
CA VAL A 104 8.13 -15.55 -11.47
C VAL A 104 6.99 -14.63 -11.89
N ILE A 105 7.32 -13.56 -12.61
CA ILE A 105 6.38 -12.53 -13.03
C ILE A 105 6.37 -12.44 -14.55
N GLY A 106 5.20 -12.69 -15.15
CA GLY A 106 5.00 -12.59 -16.59
C GLY A 106 4.60 -11.18 -17.03
N ALA A 107 5.16 -10.77 -18.17
CA ALA A 107 4.82 -9.57 -18.91
C ALA A 107 4.46 -9.96 -20.36
N PRO A 108 3.24 -10.49 -20.59
CA PRO A 108 2.87 -11.08 -21.87
C PRO A 108 2.77 -10.06 -23.01
N ALA A 109 2.62 -8.76 -22.74
CA ALA A 109 2.62 -7.75 -23.80
C ALA A 109 4.04 -7.45 -24.31
N ALA A 110 5.06 -7.58 -23.46
CA ALA A 110 6.47 -7.56 -23.87
C ALA A 110 7.01 -8.93 -24.32
N GLY A 111 6.30 -10.03 -24.06
CA GLY A 111 6.80 -11.38 -24.29
C GLY A 111 7.97 -11.75 -23.37
N ALA A 112 7.97 -11.18 -22.16
CA ALA A 112 9.05 -11.34 -21.18
C ALA A 112 8.56 -12.02 -19.89
N VAL A 113 9.52 -12.57 -19.15
CA VAL A 113 9.34 -13.14 -17.81
C VAL A 113 10.48 -12.64 -16.92
N TYR A 114 10.14 -12.27 -15.70
CA TYR A 114 11.05 -11.76 -14.67
C TYR A 114 11.08 -12.75 -13.50
N VAL A 115 12.24 -12.91 -12.85
CA VAL A 115 12.48 -13.80 -11.71
C VAL A 115 13.33 -13.06 -10.69
#